data_AF-A0A2I2GCB2-F1
#
_entry.id   AF-A0A2I2GCB2-F1
#
_cell.length_a   1.000
_cell.length_b   1.000
_cell.length_c   1.000
_cell.angle_alpha   90.00
_cell.angle_beta   90.00
_cell.angle_gamma   90.00
#
_symmetry.space_group_name_H-M   'P 1'
#
loop_
_entity.id
_entity.type
_entity.pdbx_description
1 polymer ?
#
loop_
_entity_poly.entity_id
_entity_poly.type
_entity_poly.pdbx_seq_one_letter_code
_entity_poly.pdbx_strand_id
1 'polypeptide(L)'
;MIDAETTKLRLRNYYGHKNLAEVESAIQAFRKENGTHTKLLLPWLWTIGYFILVFQFRVNDYCDEIKMNISKEGAGTAKQRLIRMMYRQYQIFTDYTVEESWSLYHIEGAMMCGSLEEDDEQLTEADQITDSVAVQSLRNRIARNCAKAKFLEVEFPPLELPNFGPVNRTAILNHILSTAGREIPRFTRFFGDVDRRRVVQILEEGLSPAVRRICDEGLFDIESIKSIHLVGEDPASSRHAGVYIHILSPSENALAFWLYIGQSIVLKDRVRLHKSRRHQSQHASLHYFIWNTTMRKKSDFVTLYTASHDELCPTHRQLLLNLAEMWMCCLFQTLSTVHLEKYLPTPGPKPWAGHHLNVALPLFQSFTDSPDQDAVSRQTFTELLRSTDPEIRQWAESLRDAYNQLRNSPDPNLRDYWNQQMRYSMDQDAIAQQAKSISHIQQYLSGKSCQVKFGLTCGQFTFAIPQGLELEFKQGDQVVIQFHLASSEHPRKHVGDARGTDPACRLAVSISGHDGQGRFHAWLLVKGAYKTLCKMNTLVDILEGRAETSLHMSQLNYATSRGTTETAWENFIFKSSCGLGGKYPEGESHTREDYIERDPINQVSRWRNWLPQGQFLPRRTVPPSAGDELLFLVI
;
A
#
# COMPACT_ATOMS: atom_id res chain seq x y z
N MET A 1 -23.95 -25.67 -37.67
CA MET A 1 -23.04 -24.51 -37.55
C MET A 1 -23.30 -23.60 -38.74
N ILE A 2 -23.86 -22.41 -38.51
CA ILE A 2 -23.93 -21.37 -39.54
C ILE A 2 -22.63 -20.58 -39.39
N ASP A 3 -21.94 -20.34 -40.51
CA ASP A 3 -20.70 -19.57 -40.53
C ASP A 3 -20.94 -18.13 -40.03
N ALA A 4 -19.97 -17.61 -39.29
CA ALA A 4 -20.03 -16.31 -38.62
C ALA A 4 -20.19 -15.15 -39.61
N GLU A 5 -19.64 -15.26 -40.83
CA GLU A 5 -19.78 -14.25 -41.88
C GLU A 5 -21.22 -14.22 -42.43
N THR A 6 -21.82 -15.38 -42.64
CA THR A 6 -23.23 -15.48 -43.05
C THR A 6 -24.18 -14.88 -42.00
N THR A 7 -23.87 -15.03 -40.71
CA THR A 7 -24.66 -14.45 -39.61
C THR A 7 -24.48 -12.93 -39.54
N LYS A 8 -23.25 -12.43 -39.71
CA LYS A 8 -22.95 -10.98 -39.78
C LYS A 8 -23.68 -10.30 -40.94
N LEU A 9 -23.65 -10.90 -42.13
CA LEU A 9 -24.28 -10.33 -43.32
C LEU A 9 -25.81 -10.26 -43.19
N ARG A 10 -26.42 -11.29 -42.57
CA ARG A 10 -27.86 -11.31 -42.30
C ARG A 10 -28.25 -10.25 -41.27
N LEU A 11 -27.50 -10.09 -40.19
CA LEU A 11 -27.77 -9.07 -39.17
C LEU A 11 -27.61 -7.65 -39.74
N ARG A 12 -26.57 -7.40 -40.56
CA ARG A 12 -26.37 -6.10 -41.22
C ARG A 12 -27.53 -5.74 -42.15
N ASN A 13 -28.05 -6.71 -42.91
CA ASN A 13 -29.20 -6.49 -43.78
C ASN A 13 -30.52 -6.35 -42.99
N TYR A 14 -30.62 -6.94 -41.81
CA TYR A 14 -31.85 -6.93 -41.01
C TYR A 14 -32.05 -5.64 -40.21
N TYR A 15 -30.97 -5.00 -39.75
CA TYR A 15 -31.01 -3.84 -38.85
C TYR A 15 -30.72 -2.49 -39.51
N GLY A 16 -30.47 -2.46 -40.82
CA GLY A 16 -30.01 -1.25 -41.52
C GLY A 16 -30.93 -0.03 -41.47
N HIS A 17 -32.24 -0.18 -41.23
CA HIS A 17 -33.21 0.94 -41.38
C HIS A 17 -34.46 0.91 -40.47
N LYS A 18 -34.45 0.22 -39.32
CA LYS A 18 -35.68 0.02 -38.51
C LYS A 18 -35.65 0.72 -37.16
N ASN A 19 -36.81 1.22 -36.70
CA ASN A 19 -36.96 1.83 -35.37
C ASN A 19 -37.09 0.76 -34.26
N LEU A 20 -36.98 1.20 -33.00
CA LEU A 20 -36.93 0.34 -31.81
C LEU A 20 -38.11 -0.65 -31.72
N ALA A 21 -39.33 -0.22 -32.08
CA ALA A 21 -40.54 -1.05 -31.99
C ALA A 21 -40.52 -2.22 -33.00
N GLU A 22 -39.94 -2.01 -34.18
CA GLU A 22 -39.80 -3.06 -35.20
C GLU A 22 -38.70 -4.06 -34.84
N VAL A 23 -37.65 -3.61 -34.15
CA VAL A 23 -36.58 -4.46 -33.60
C VAL A 23 -37.12 -5.37 -32.50
N GLU A 24 -37.95 -4.83 -31.59
CA GLU A 24 -38.62 -5.62 -30.56
C GLU A 24 -39.57 -6.66 -31.17
N SER A 25 -40.35 -6.29 -32.18
CA SER A 25 -41.24 -7.22 -32.90
C SER A 25 -40.45 -8.34 -33.61
N ALA A 26 -39.31 -8.02 -34.21
CA ALA A 26 -38.45 -9.02 -34.85
C ALA A 26 -37.81 -10.00 -33.85
N ILE A 27 -37.38 -9.52 -32.68
CA ILE A 27 -36.85 -10.36 -31.60
C ILE A 27 -37.94 -11.30 -31.06
N GLN A 28 -39.18 -10.81 -30.94
CA GLN A 28 -40.31 -11.66 -30.56
C GLN A 28 -40.67 -12.71 -31.62
N ALA A 29 -40.60 -12.35 -32.91
CA ALA A 29 -40.79 -13.30 -34.01
C ALA A 29 -39.69 -14.39 -34.02
N PHE A 30 -38.43 -14.00 -33.82
CA PHE A 30 -37.30 -14.92 -33.74
C PHE A 30 -37.41 -15.87 -32.53
N ARG A 31 -37.90 -15.39 -31.39
CA ARG A 31 -38.24 -16.21 -30.21
C ARG A 31 -39.31 -17.25 -30.51
N LYS A 32 -40.30 -16.90 -31.34
CA LYS A 32 -41.41 -17.78 -31.69
C LYS A 32 -40.99 -18.89 -32.65
N GLU A 33 -40.05 -18.63 -33.55
CA GLU A 33 -39.55 -19.62 -34.51
C GLU A 33 -38.52 -20.61 -33.93
N ASN A 34 -37.70 -20.20 -32.95
CA ASN A 34 -36.51 -20.98 -32.57
C ASN A 34 -36.57 -21.66 -31.19
N GLY A 35 -37.68 -21.52 -30.45
CA GLY A 35 -37.91 -22.23 -29.19
C GLY A 35 -36.86 -21.99 -28.10
N THR A 36 -36.90 -22.79 -27.02
CA THR A 36 -36.19 -22.59 -25.74
C THR A 36 -34.68 -22.84 -25.75
N HIS A 37 -34.05 -23.11 -26.90
CA HIS A 37 -32.63 -23.47 -26.99
C HIS A 37 -31.65 -22.30 -27.11
N THR A 38 -32.10 -21.05 -27.07
CA THR A 38 -31.25 -19.84 -27.18
C THR A 38 -31.09 -19.09 -25.86
N LYS A 39 -30.81 -19.78 -24.75
CA LYS A 39 -30.56 -19.12 -23.44
C LYS A 39 -29.21 -18.37 -23.36
N LEU A 40 -28.22 -18.73 -24.18
CA LEU A 40 -26.87 -18.14 -24.13
C LEU A 40 -26.61 -17.02 -25.16
N LEU A 41 -27.32 -17.04 -26.29
CA LEU A 41 -27.12 -16.05 -27.38
C LEU A 41 -28.00 -14.79 -27.21
N LEU A 42 -29.13 -14.90 -26.52
CA LEU A 42 -30.11 -13.82 -26.41
C LEU A 42 -29.59 -12.59 -25.64
N PRO A 43 -28.93 -12.73 -24.48
CA PRO A 43 -28.41 -11.58 -23.74
C PRO A 43 -27.36 -10.83 -24.56
N TRP A 44 -26.50 -11.55 -25.28
CA TRP A 44 -25.49 -10.98 -26.16
C TRP A 44 -26.10 -10.19 -27.34
N LEU A 45 -27.10 -10.75 -28.01
CA LEU A 45 -27.79 -10.06 -29.12
C LEU A 45 -28.61 -8.86 -28.64
N TRP A 46 -29.18 -8.92 -27.43
CA TRP A 46 -29.90 -7.81 -26.83
C TRP A 46 -28.97 -6.65 -26.46
N THR A 47 -27.80 -6.97 -25.88
CA THR A 47 -26.76 -5.98 -25.56
C THR A 47 -26.20 -5.32 -26.82
N ILE A 48 -25.90 -6.10 -27.87
CA ILE A 48 -25.40 -5.55 -29.14
C ILE A 48 -26.48 -4.70 -29.84
N GLY A 49 -27.72 -5.18 -29.91
CA GLY A 49 -28.82 -4.45 -30.55
C GLY A 49 -29.15 -3.14 -29.84
N TYR A 50 -29.23 -3.16 -28.51
CA TYR A 50 -29.43 -1.97 -27.68
C TYR A 50 -28.25 -0.98 -27.83
N PHE A 51 -27.02 -1.50 -27.88
CA PHE A 51 -25.83 -0.68 -28.06
C PHE A 51 -25.80 0.03 -29.42
N ILE A 52 -26.08 -0.68 -30.52
CA ILE A 52 -26.11 -0.09 -31.87
C ILE A 52 -27.18 1.02 -31.94
N LEU A 53 -28.34 0.81 -31.34
CA LEU A 53 -29.44 1.78 -31.35
C LEU A 53 -29.14 3.01 -30.48
N VAL A 54 -28.63 2.82 -29.24
CA VAL A 54 -28.25 3.95 -28.37
C VAL A 54 -27.09 4.74 -28.98
N PHE A 55 -26.14 4.06 -29.60
CA PHE A 55 -25.02 4.70 -30.29
C PHE A 55 -25.50 5.49 -31.52
N GLN A 56 -26.35 4.92 -32.38
CA GLN A 56 -26.90 5.64 -33.53
C GLN A 56 -27.80 6.82 -33.14
N PHE A 57 -28.65 6.66 -32.13
CA PHE A 57 -29.55 7.74 -31.69
C PHE A 57 -28.75 8.91 -31.12
N ARG A 58 -27.76 8.64 -30.28
CA ARG A 58 -26.89 9.67 -29.72
C ARG A 58 -26.01 10.31 -30.78
N VAL A 59 -25.44 9.53 -31.71
CA VAL A 59 -24.65 10.10 -32.81
C VAL A 59 -25.48 11.04 -33.67
N ASN A 60 -26.76 10.75 -33.91
CA ASN A 60 -27.65 11.65 -34.67
C ASN A 60 -27.98 12.94 -33.89
N ASP A 61 -28.36 12.84 -32.60
CA ASP A 61 -28.58 14.02 -31.75
C ASP A 61 -27.32 14.91 -31.67
N TYR A 62 -26.14 14.28 -31.60
CA TYR A 62 -24.87 14.99 -31.57
C TYR A 62 -24.47 15.57 -32.92
N CYS A 63 -24.79 14.93 -34.05
CA CYS A 63 -24.55 15.51 -35.37
C CYS A 63 -25.35 16.81 -35.56
N ASP A 64 -26.55 16.89 -35.00
CA ASP A 64 -27.37 18.10 -35.08
C ASP A 64 -26.90 19.19 -34.11
N GLU A 65 -26.42 18.82 -32.92
CA GLU A 65 -25.73 19.74 -32.00
C GLU A 65 -24.41 20.29 -32.58
N ILE A 66 -23.65 19.46 -33.30
CA ILE A 66 -22.41 19.84 -33.99
C ILE A 66 -22.70 20.78 -35.16
N LYS A 67 -23.74 20.52 -35.96
CA LYS A 67 -24.17 21.45 -37.02
C LYS A 67 -24.55 22.82 -36.44
N MET A 68 -25.24 22.85 -35.29
CA MET A 68 -25.57 24.10 -34.59
C MET A 68 -24.34 24.84 -34.05
N ASN A 69 -23.30 24.12 -33.62
CA ASN A 69 -22.12 24.72 -32.98
C ASN A 69 -21.00 25.08 -33.97
N ILE A 70 -20.87 24.36 -35.10
CA ILE A 70 -19.95 24.75 -36.19
C ILE A 70 -20.32 26.13 -36.75
N SER A 71 -21.61 26.49 -36.75
CA SER A 71 -22.05 27.83 -37.18
C SER A 71 -21.69 28.95 -36.20
N LYS A 72 -21.24 28.63 -34.97
CA LYS A 72 -20.98 29.61 -33.89
C LYS A 72 -19.52 29.71 -33.48
N GLU A 73 -18.76 28.62 -33.47
CA GLU A 73 -17.44 28.57 -32.81
C GLU A 73 -16.28 28.12 -33.71
N GLY A 74 -16.53 27.95 -35.02
CA GLY A 74 -15.52 27.55 -36.01
C GLY A 74 -15.16 26.06 -35.96
N ALA A 75 -14.82 25.49 -37.13
CA ALA A 75 -14.70 24.04 -37.33
C ALA A 75 -13.59 23.37 -36.48
N GLY A 76 -12.51 24.08 -36.17
CA GLY A 76 -11.39 23.54 -35.39
C GLY A 76 -11.76 23.26 -33.92
N THR A 77 -12.48 24.18 -33.30
CA THR A 77 -12.90 24.09 -31.88
C THR A 77 -13.97 23.01 -31.69
N ALA A 78 -14.91 22.92 -32.63
CA ALA A 78 -15.93 21.87 -32.65
C ALA A 78 -15.31 20.47 -32.80
N LYS A 79 -14.30 20.31 -33.66
CA LYS A 79 -13.55 19.06 -33.84
C LYS A 79 -12.84 18.61 -32.56
N GLN A 80 -12.19 19.52 -31.85
CA GLN A 80 -11.50 19.20 -30.59
C GLN A 80 -12.46 18.81 -29.46
N ARG A 81 -13.64 19.44 -29.38
CA ARG A 81 -14.69 19.06 -28.42
C ARG A 81 -15.24 17.66 -28.70
N LEU A 82 -15.48 17.33 -29.97
CA LEU A 82 -15.96 16.01 -30.39
C LEU A 82 -14.98 14.91 -30.00
N ILE A 83 -13.69 15.12 -30.24
CA ILE A 83 -12.62 14.18 -29.89
C ILE A 83 -12.57 13.94 -28.38
N ARG A 84 -12.67 15.00 -27.56
CA ARG A 84 -12.71 14.88 -26.08
C ARG A 84 -13.94 14.11 -25.59
N MET A 85 -15.09 14.28 -26.24
CA MET A 85 -16.31 13.56 -25.87
C MET A 85 -16.25 12.08 -26.25
N MET A 86 -15.72 11.75 -27.43
CA MET A 86 -15.54 10.37 -27.87
C MET A 86 -14.57 9.61 -26.94
N TYR A 87 -13.48 10.27 -26.54
CA TYR A 87 -12.52 9.70 -25.61
C TYR A 87 -13.13 9.41 -24.23
N ARG A 88 -14.03 10.28 -23.74
CA ARG A 88 -14.73 10.09 -22.46
C ARG A 88 -15.66 8.87 -22.47
N GLN A 89 -16.33 8.59 -23.60
CA GLN A 89 -17.19 7.41 -23.73
C GLN A 89 -16.38 6.12 -23.86
N TYR A 90 -15.20 6.19 -24.50
CA TYR A 90 -14.26 5.07 -24.57
C TYR A 90 -13.73 4.66 -23.19
N GLN A 91 -13.44 5.62 -22.30
CA GLN A 91 -13.02 5.33 -20.92
C GLN A 91 -14.13 4.66 -20.08
N ILE A 92 -15.38 5.12 -20.23
CA ILE A 92 -16.53 4.49 -19.55
C ILE A 92 -16.72 3.03 -20.02
N PHE A 93 -16.32 2.71 -21.25
CA PHE A 93 -16.39 1.37 -21.84
C PHE A 93 -15.28 0.43 -21.34
N THR A 94 -14.04 0.92 -21.18
CA THR A 94 -12.93 0.10 -20.65
C THR A 94 -13.16 -0.28 -19.19
N ASP A 95 -13.79 0.59 -18.40
CA ASP A 95 -14.03 0.31 -16.97
C ASP A 95 -15.13 -0.74 -16.75
N TYR A 96 -16.02 -0.97 -17.72
CA TYR A 96 -17.12 -1.94 -17.62
C TYR A 96 -16.78 -3.35 -18.14
N THR A 97 -15.69 -3.53 -18.88
CA THR A 97 -15.36 -4.80 -19.58
C THR A 97 -14.24 -5.62 -18.93
N VAL A 98 -13.58 -5.07 -17.90
CA VAL A 98 -12.42 -5.71 -17.24
C VAL A 98 -12.82 -6.76 -16.19
N GLU A 99 -14.07 -6.85 -15.76
CA GLU A 99 -14.47 -7.81 -14.70
C GLU A 99 -14.76 -9.26 -15.14
N GLU A 100 -14.79 -9.62 -16.44
CA GLU A 100 -15.16 -11.01 -16.83
C GLU A 100 -14.30 -11.72 -17.92
N SER A 101 -13.15 -11.20 -18.37
CA SER A 101 -12.52 -11.71 -19.62
C SER A 101 -11.05 -12.16 -19.56
N TRP A 102 -10.59 -12.84 -18.51
CA TRP A 102 -9.19 -13.32 -18.43
C TRP A 102 -8.93 -14.79 -18.83
N SER A 103 -9.87 -15.50 -19.45
CA SER A 103 -9.73 -16.96 -19.71
C SER A 103 -9.57 -17.40 -21.17
N LEU A 104 -9.36 -16.53 -22.16
CA LEU A 104 -9.36 -16.95 -23.58
C LEU A 104 -8.23 -16.43 -24.50
N TYR A 105 -7.22 -15.71 -23.98
CA TYR A 105 -6.13 -15.16 -24.82
C TYR A 105 -4.86 -16.03 -24.91
N HIS A 106 -4.98 -17.36 -24.88
CA HIS A 106 -3.83 -18.27 -25.03
C HIS A 106 -3.89 -19.25 -26.21
N ILE A 107 -4.81 -19.03 -27.16
CA ILE A 107 -4.87 -19.81 -28.40
C ILE A 107 -5.11 -18.85 -29.57
N GLU A 108 -4.05 -18.19 -30.05
CA GLU A 108 -3.91 -17.60 -31.41
C GLU A 108 -2.70 -16.63 -31.48
N GLY A 109 -1.53 -17.10 -31.03
CA GLY A 109 -0.28 -16.32 -31.06
C GLY A 109 0.86 -17.03 -31.80
N ALA A 110 0.53 -17.85 -32.80
CA ALA A 110 1.52 -18.64 -33.53
C ALA A 110 1.13 -18.79 -35.01
N MET A 111 0.98 -17.67 -35.71
CA MET A 111 1.05 -17.59 -37.18
C MET A 111 1.10 -16.11 -37.55
N MET A 112 2.27 -15.64 -37.99
CA MET A 112 2.54 -14.48 -38.86
C MET A 112 3.96 -13.96 -38.56
N CYS A 113 4.97 -14.62 -39.13
CA CYS A 113 6.25 -13.99 -39.40
C CYS A 113 6.17 -13.37 -40.80
N GLY A 114 6.32 -12.05 -40.90
CA GLY A 114 6.43 -11.31 -42.15
C GLY A 114 7.25 -10.05 -41.90
N SER A 115 8.25 -9.86 -42.76
CA SER A 115 9.31 -8.85 -42.80
C SER A 115 8.91 -7.38 -42.60
N LEU A 116 9.88 -6.65 -42.03
CA LEU A 116 10.07 -5.21 -41.98
C LEU A 116 9.75 -4.46 -43.29
N GLU A 117 9.13 -3.29 -43.18
CA GLU A 117 9.66 -2.02 -43.71
C GLU A 117 9.03 -0.84 -42.95
N GLU A 118 9.86 0.16 -42.68
CA GLU A 118 9.60 1.37 -41.89
C GLU A 118 8.70 2.36 -42.66
N ASP A 119 7.76 3.00 -41.97
CA ASP A 119 7.35 4.37 -42.30
C ASP A 119 6.75 5.04 -41.04
N ASP A 120 7.39 6.14 -40.65
CA ASP A 120 7.05 7.01 -39.53
C ASP A 120 5.77 7.81 -39.81
N GLU A 121 4.72 7.61 -39.00
CA GLU A 121 3.60 8.55 -38.91
C GLU A 121 3.50 9.12 -37.49
N GLN A 122 3.81 10.42 -37.38
CA GLN A 122 3.79 11.23 -36.17
C GLN A 122 2.37 11.37 -35.60
N LEU A 123 2.17 10.96 -34.34
CA LEU A 123 1.01 11.33 -33.54
C LEU A 123 1.47 11.92 -32.20
N THR A 124 0.95 13.11 -31.89
CA THR A 124 1.43 14.01 -30.85
C THR A 124 0.96 13.62 -29.45
N GLU A 125 1.94 13.49 -28.57
CA GLU A 125 1.89 12.93 -27.21
C GLU A 125 2.49 13.99 -26.26
N ALA A 126 1.89 15.19 -26.17
CA ALA A 126 2.63 16.35 -25.65
C ALA A 126 2.64 16.51 -24.11
N ASP A 127 1.56 16.15 -23.41
CA ASP A 127 1.42 16.54 -22.00
C ASP A 127 1.55 15.38 -20.99
N GLN A 128 1.36 14.13 -21.40
CA GLN A 128 1.66 12.95 -20.56
C GLN A 128 3.11 12.46 -20.72
N ILE A 129 3.77 12.78 -21.83
CA ILE A 129 5.21 12.53 -22.02
C ILE A 129 6.04 13.38 -21.07
N THR A 130 5.69 14.64 -20.84
CA THR A 130 6.59 15.56 -20.12
C THR A 130 6.82 15.17 -18.67
N ASP A 131 5.77 14.72 -17.96
CA ASP A 131 5.91 14.26 -16.57
C ASP A 131 6.58 12.88 -16.50
N SER A 132 6.25 11.96 -17.42
CA SER A 132 6.91 10.65 -17.52
C SER A 132 8.40 10.77 -17.87
N VAL A 133 8.75 11.66 -18.79
CA VAL A 133 10.13 11.94 -19.20
C VAL A 133 10.88 12.71 -18.12
N ALA A 134 10.25 13.63 -17.40
CA ALA A 134 10.89 14.30 -16.26
C ALA A 134 11.18 13.32 -15.12
N VAL A 135 10.23 12.45 -14.79
CA VAL A 135 10.41 11.37 -13.80
C VAL A 135 11.46 10.37 -14.26
N GLN A 136 11.44 9.95 -15.54
CA GLN A 136 12.43 9.03 -16.09
C GLN A 136 13.82 9.67 -16.20
N SER A 137 13.89 10.96 -16.54
CA SER A 137 15.12 11.75 -16.57
C SER A 137 15.69 11.91 -15.16
N LEU A 138 14.84 12.15 -14.16
CA LEU A 138 15.21 12.18 -12.74
C LEU A 138 15.70 10.81 -12.27
N ARG A 139 15.00 9.72 -12.58
CA ARG A 139 15.43 8.34 -12.31
C ARG A 139 16.80 8.07 -12.91
N ASN A 140 16.96 8.40 -14.20
CA ASN A 140 18.23 8.27 -14.90
C ASN A 140 19.30 9.20 -14.30
N ARG A 141 18.94 10.36 -13.73
CA ARG A 141 19.88 11.29 -13.09
C ARG A 141 20.30 10.81 -11.70
N ILE A 142 19.38 10.30 -10.89
CA ILE A 142 19.66 9.66 -9.59
C ILE A 142 20.53 8.42 -9.83
N ALA A 143 20.16 7.55 -10.76
CA ALA A 143 20.95 6.37 -11.13
C ALA A 143 22.35 6.77 -11.65
N ARG A 144 22.45 7.78 -12.52
CA ARG A 144 23.74 8.30 -12.97
C ARG A 144 24.55 8.95 -11.86
N ASN A 145 23.93 9.65 -10.92
CA ASN A 145 24.63 10.27 -9.80
C ASN A 145 25.13 9.23 -8.80
N CYS A 146 24.35 8.18 -8.55
CA CYS A 146 24.80 7.01 -7.78
C CYS A 146 25.97 6.30 -8.49
N ALA A 147 25.93 6.19 -9.83
CA ALA A 147 27.00 5.60 -10.62
C ALA A 147 28.25 6.51 -10.79
N LYS A 148 28.09 7.83 -10.64
CA LYS A 148 29.16 8.84 -10.77
C LYS A 148 29.85 9.16 -9.45
N ALA A 149 29.36 8.66 -8.32
CA ALA A 149 30.13 8.70 -7.09
C ALA A 149 31.48 8.06 -7.38
N LYS A 150 32.55 8.86 -7.41
CA LYS A 150 33.92 8.37 -7.62
C LYS A 150 34.14 7.33 -6.54
N PHE A 151 34.14 6.07 -6.94
CA PHE A 151 34.49 4.96 -6.08
C PHE A 151 35.94 5.23 -5.66
N LEU A 152 36.12 5.64 -4.41
CA LEU A 152 37.43 5.53 -3.80
C LEU A 152 37.71 4.03 -3.80
N GLU A 153 38.74 3.62 -4.52
CA GLU A 153 39.32 2.28 -4.45
C GLU A 153 39.89 2.11 -3.04
N VAL A 154 39.00 1.91 -2.08
CA VAL A 154 39.39 1.49 -0.75
C VAL A 154 39.37 -0.02 -0.80
N GLU A 155 40.55 -0.60 -0.94
CA GLU A 155 40.76 -2.03 -0.74
C GLU A 155 40.45 -2.34 0.72
N PHE A 156 39.29 -2.94 0.96
CA PHE A 156 38.99 -3.50 2.26
C PHE A 156 39.36 -4.99 2.23
N PRO A 157 40.14 -5.49 3.20
CA PRO A 157 40.36 -6.92 3.32
C PRO A 157 38.98 -7.57 3.51
N PRO A 158 38.61 -8.52 2.66
CA PRO A 158 37.29 -9.12 2.76
C PRO A 158 37.15 -9.87 4.07
N LEU A 159 35.95 -9.80 4.64
CA LEU A 159 35.63 -10.57 5.84
C LEU A 159 35.61 -12.05 5.44
N GLU A 160 36.57 -12.82 5.93
CA GLU A 160 36.45 -14.27 5.95
C GLU A 160 35.28 -14.62 6.87
N LEU A 161 34.17 -15.01 6.25
CA LEU A 161 32.97 -15.39 6.98
C LEU A 161 33.17 -16.80 7.55
N PRO A 162 33.06 -17.01 8.87
CA PRO A 162 33.32 -18.31 9.47
C PRO A 162 32.18 -19.28 9.15
N ASN A 163 32.52 -20.55 8.99
CA ASN A 163 31.53 -21.61 8.98
C ASN A 163 30.92 -21.74 10.39
N PHE A 164 29.59 -21.74 10.49
CA PHE A 164 28.88 -21.84 11.77
C PHE A 164 28.38 -23.24 12.11
N GLY A 165 28.78 -24.25 11.34
CA GLY A 165 28.52 -25.66 11.61
C GLY A 165 27.08 -26.11 11.32
N PRO A 166 26.68 -27.29 11.83
CA PRO A 166 25.36 -27.86 11.54
C PRO A 166 24.20 -26.97 11.98
N VAL A 167 23.16 -26.90 11.14
CA VAL A 167 21.97 -26.08 11.35
C VAL A 167 20.73 -26.95 11.47
N ASN A 168 20.01 -26.79 12.58
CA ASN A 168 18.70 -27.41 12.76
C ASN A 168 17.63 -26.69 11.94
N ARG A 169 17.56 -26.99 10.64
CA ARG A 169 16.65 -26.35 9.67
C ARG A 169 15.18 -26.47 10.07
N THR A 170 14.79 -27.59 10.67
CA THR A 170 13.41 -27.86 11.07
C THR A 170 13.01 -27.04 12.29
N ALA A 171 13.93 -26.82 13.25
CA ALA A 171 13.69 -25.90 14.37
C ALA A 171 13.53 -24.47 13.87
N ILE A 172 14.37 -24.03 12.92
CA ILE A 172 14.26 -22.70 12.29
C ILE A 172 12.91 -22.55 11.59
N LEU A 173 12.53 -23.50 10.75
CA LEU A 173 11.25 -23.47 10.03
C LEU A 173 10.07 -23.36 11.01
N ASN A 174 10.06 -24.19 12.05
CA ASN A 174 9.00 -24.14 13.05
C ASN A 174 8.96 -22.79 13.77
N HIS A 175 10.10 -22.20 14.11
CA HIS A 175 10.14 -20.88 14.74
C HIS A 175 9.60 -19.77 13.82
N ILE A 176 9.96 -19.79 12.54
CA ILE A 176 9.45 -18.86 11.52
C ILE A 176 7.93 -18.97 11.43
N LEU A 177 7.39 -20.19 11.25
CA LEU A 177 5.94 -20.40 11.14
C LEU A 177 5.21 -19.95 12.41
N SER A 178 5.77 -20.21 13.58
CA SER A 178 5.18 -19.75 14.85
C SER A 178 5.14 -18.24 14.95
N THR A 179 6.23 -17.57 14.55
CA THR A 179 6.37 -16.12 14.64
C THR A 179 5.46 -15.43 13.61
N ALA A 180 5.48 -15.89 12.36
CA ALA A 180 4.62 -15.38 11.30
C ALA A 180 3.13 -15.56 11.64
N GLY A 181 2.74 -16.74 12.13
CA GLY A 181 1.35 -17.03 12.47
C GLY A 181 0.82 -16.24 13.67
N ARG A 182 1.69 -15.76 14.55
CA ARG A 182 1.34 -14.89 15.69
C ARG A 182 1.25 -13.43 15.30
N GLU A 183 2.16 -12.97 14.43
CA GLU A 183 2.39 -11.53 14.24
C GLU A 183 1.85 -10.99 12.91
N ILE A 184 1.59 -11.87 11.94
CA ILE A 184 1.20 -11.47 10.59
C ILE A 184 -0.15 -12.13 10.25
N PRO A 185 -1.28 -11.38 10.30
CA PRO A 185 -2.63 -11.93 10.19
C PRO A 185 -2.89 -12.82 8.98
N ARG A 186 -2.30 -12.51 7.82
CA ARG A 186 -2.45 -13.33 6.59
C ARG A 186 -1.85 -14.73 6.75
N PHE A 187 -0.76 -14.87 7.50
CA PHE A 187 -0.20 -16.18 7.80
C PHE A 187 -1.04 -16.92 8.85
N THR A 188 -1.64 -16.22 9.81
CA THR A 188 -2.61 -16.82 10.74
C THR A 188 -3.77 -17.46 9.97
N ARG A 189 -4.35 -16.74 9.00
CA ARG A 189 -5.42 -17.26 8.15
C ARG A 189 -4.95 -18.43 7.29
N PHE A 190 -3.83 -18.26 6.60
CA PHE A 190 -3.24 -19.31 5.75
C PHE A 190 -2.98 -20.62 6.51
N PHE A 191 -2.50 -20.55 7.74
CA PHE A 191 -2.30 -21.75 8.57
C PHE A 191 -3.60 -22.38 9.05
N GLY A 192 -4.68 -21.60 9.18
CA GLY A 192 -6.03 -22.14 9.40
C GLY A 192 -6.57 -22.87 8.17
N ASP A 193 -6.27 -22.37 6.98
CA ASP A 193 -6.78 -22.92 5.72
C ASP A 193 -6.00 -24.17 5.24
N VAL A 194 -4.67 -24.19 5.39
CA VAL A 194 -3.81 -25.27 4.84
C VAL A 194 -3.33 -26.26 5.91
N ASP A 195 -3.48 -25.93 7.20
CA ASP A 195 -2.82 -26.58 8.33
C ASP A 195 -1.29 -26.38 8.37
N ARG A 196 -0.79 -25.98 9.54
CA ARG A 196 0.64 -25.68 9.73
C ARG A 196 1.54 -26.89 9.53
N ARG A 197 1.11 -28.12 9.86
CA ARG A 197 1.94 -29.33 9.67
C ARG A 197 2.07 -29.64 8.19
N ARG A 198 1.00 -29.45 7.42
CA ARG A 198 1.05 -29.58 5.96
C ARG A 198 1.99 -28.56 5.34
N VAL A 199 2.01 -27.31 5.81
CA VAL A 199 2.97 -26.29 5.36
C VAL A 199 4.42 -26.73 5.63
N VAL A 200 4.73 -27.27 6.81
CA VAL A 200 6.08 -27.81 7.11
C VAL A 200 6.46 -28.91 6.12
N GLN A 201 5.54 -29.86 5.90
CA GLN A 201 5.77 -30.98 4.97
C GLN A 201 6.07 -30.46 3.56
N ILE A 202 5.25 -29.55 3.04
CA ILE A 202 5.41 -28.95 1.71
C ILE A 202 6.78 -28.25 1.57
N LEU A 203 7.18 -27.47 2.57
CA LEU A 203 8.44 -26.73 2.54
C LEU A 203 9.64 -27.67 2.61
N GLU A 204 9.61 -28.68 3.48
CA GLU A 204 10.67 -29.70 3.55
C GLU A 204 10.73 -30.52 2.25
N GLU A 205 9.60 -30.95 1.67
CA GLU A 205 9.55 -31.73 0.42
C GLU A 205 10.21 -31.00 -0.76
N GLY A 206 9.94 -29.70 -0.92
CA GLY A 206 10.52 -28.88 -2.00
C GLY A 206 11.96 -28.41 -1.78
N LEU A 207 12.55 -28.68 -0.61
CA LEU A 207 13.92 -28.28 -0.29
C LEU A 207 14.95 -29.11 -1.09
N SER A 208 15.91 -28.42 -1.71
CA SER A 208 16.99 -29.08 -2.46
C SER A 208 17.77 -30.08 -1.56
N PRO A 209 18.04 -31.31 -2.04
CA PRO A 209 18.83 -32.29 -1.29
C PRO A 209 20.21 -31.79 -0.89
N ALA A 210 20.84 -30.94 -1.72
CA ALA A 210 22.13 -30.33 -1.40
C ALA A 210 22.03 -29.35 -0.22
N VAL A 211 20.94 -28.59 -0.12
CA VAL A 211 20.70 -27.67 1.01
C VAL A 211 20.48 -28.45 2.30
N ARG A 212 19.74 -29.57 2.25
CA ARG A 212 19.60 -30.47 3.41
C ARG A 212 20.97 -30.93 3.90
N ARG A 213 21.83 -31.40 2.99
CA ARG A 213 23.19 -31.83 3.31
C ARG A 213 24.03 -30.72 3.93
N ILE A 214 24.03 -29.52 3.34
CA ILE A 214 24.75 -28.36 3.88
C ILE A 214 24.31 -28.06 5.32
N CYS A 215 23.01 -28.12 5.59
CA CYS A 215 22.48 -27.92 6.94
C CYS A 215 22.90 -29.04 7.90
N ASP A 216 22.79 -30.31 7.48
CA ASP A 216 23.07 -31.48 8.32
C ASP A 216 24.56 -31.61 8.65
N GLU A 217 25.43 -31.36 7.67
CA GLU A 217 26.88 -31.49 7.79
C GLU A 217 27.56 -30.18 8.23
N GLY A 218 26.84 -29.05 8.18
CA GLY A 218 27.39 -27.74 8.52
C GLY A 218 28.39 -27.23 7.50
N LEU A 219 28.09 -27.37 6.21
CA LEU A 219 28.99 -27.00 5.11
C LEU A 219 28.69 -25.60 4.56
N PHE A 220 28.72 -24.60 5.44
CA PHE A 220 28.48 -23.20 5.09
C PHE A 220 29.79 -22.53 4.65
N ASP A 221 30.36 -23.00 3.56
CA ASP A 221 31.49 -22.36 2.85
C ASP A 221 31.12 -22.12 1.39
N ILE A 222 31.85 -21.22 0.73
CA ILE A 222 31.52 -20.77 -0.63
C ILE A 222 31.54 -21.90 -1.66
N GLU A 223 32.43 -22.88 -1.52
CA GLU A 223 32.55 -24.00 -2.47
C GLU A 223 31.39 -24.98 -2.28
N SER A 224 31.05 -25.28 -1.03
CA SER A 224 29.87 -26.09 -0.68
C SER A 224 28.58 -25.45 -1.17
N ILE A 225 28.40 -24.13 -0.99
CA ILE A 225 27.22 -23.40 -1.48
C ILE A 225 27.19 -23.40 -3.00
N LYS A 226 28.32 -23.15 -3.68
CA LYS A 226 28.40 -23.25 -5.14
C LYS A 226 28.01 -24.64 -5.59
N SER A 227 28.48 -25.70 -4.93
CA SER A 227 28.23 -27.09 -5.33
C SER A 227 26.75 -27.50 -5.39
N ILE A 228 25.82 -26.69 -4.84
CA ILE A 228 24.37 -26.92 -4.93
C ILE A 228 23.93 -27.09 -6.40
N HIS A 229 24.54 -26.37 -7.37
CA HIS A 229 24.19 -26.50 -8.79
C HIS A 229 24.50 -27.89 -9.39
N LEU A 230 25.37 -28.69 -8.76
CA LEU A 230 25.73 -30.03 -9.25
C LEU A 230 24.59 -31.03 -9.05
N VAL A 231 23.67 -30.74 -8.12
CA VAL A 231 22.57 -31.63 -7.74
C VAL A 231 21.21 -30.98 -7.99
N GLY A 232 21.14 -29.65 -8.01
CA GLY A 232 19.91 -28.88 -8.24
C GLY A 232 19.67 -28.53 -9.71
N GLU A 233 18.44 -28.12 -10.00
CA GLU A 233 18.08 -27.54 -11.30
C GLU A 233 18.72 -26.15 -11.46
N ASP A 234 19.28 -25.84 -12.64
CA ASP A 234 19.77 -24.50 -12.96
C ASP A 234 18.58 -23.51 -13.02
N PRO A 235 18.51 -22.51 -12.14
CA PRO A 235 17.41 -21.55 -12.12
C PRO A 235 17.31 -20.74 -13.42
N ALA A 236 18.38 -20.60 -14.20
CA ALA A 236 18.34 -19.94 -15.51
C ALA A 236 17.58 -20.76 -16.58
N SER A 237 17.39 -22.06 -16.34
CA SER A 237 16.67 -22.97 -17.20
C SER A 237 15.28 -23.38 -16.66
N SER A 238 15.10 -23.28 -15.33
CA SER A 238 13.88 -23.72 -14.64
C SER A 238 12.66 -22.86 -14.93
N ARG A 239 11.56 -23.51 -15.30
CA ARG A 239 10.23 -22.86 -15.44
C ARG A 239 9.39 -22.93 -14.18
N HIS A 240 9.90 -23.57 -13.13
CA HIS A 240 9.16 -23.77 -11.90
C HIS A 240 9.23 -22.53 -11.01
N ALA A 241 8.24 -22.43 -10.12
CA ALA A 241 8.28 -21.49 -9.01
C ALA A 241 9.29 -21.98 -7.96
N GLY A 242 10.00 -21.07 -7.31
CA GLY A 242 11.00 -21.47 -6.34
C GLY A 242 11.78 -20.32 -5.71
N VAL A 243 12.79 -20.71 -4.93
CA VAL A 243 13.75 -19.80 -4.28
C VAL A 243 15.13 -20.12 -4.82
N TYR A 244 15.88 -19.08 -5.18
CA TYR A 244 17.27 -19.18 -5.60
C TYR A 244 18.16 -18.35 -4.68
N ILE A 245 19.45 -18.65 -4.72
CA ILE A 245 20.50 -17.79 -4.20
C ILE A 245 21.38 -17.34 -5.34
N HIS A 246 21.69 -16.05 -5.34
CA HIS A 246 22.65 -15.43 -6.22
C HIS A 246 23.91 -15.14 -5.42
N ILE A 247 25.00 -15.74 -5.87
CA ILE A 247 26.32 -15.68 -5.27
C ILE A 247 27.15 -14.70 -6.08
N LEU A 248 27.59 -13.63 -5.42
CA LEU A 248 28.53 -12.66 -5.98
C LEU A 248 29.87 -12.83 -5.29
N SER A 249 30.93 -13.13 -6.05
CA SER A 249 32.29 -13.23 -5.50
C SER A 249 33.28 -12.48 -6.40
N PRO A 250 34.21 -11.67 -5.86
CA PRO A 250 35.28 -11.07 -6.64
C PRO A 250 36.09 -12.13 -7.38
N SER A 251 36.60 -11.78 -8.57
CA SER A 251 37.41 -12.73 -9.36
C SER A 251 38.76 -13.06 -8.72
N GLU A 252 39.30 -12.11 -7.94
CA GLU A 252 40.66 -12.15 -7.37
C GLU A 252 40.69 -12.68 -5.93
N ASN A 253 39.56 -12.68 -5.23
CA ASN A 253 39.45 -13.18 -3.87
C ASN A 253 38.20 -14.04 -3.71
N ALA A 254 38.39 -15.36 -3.69
CA ALA A 254 37.30 -16.33 -3.56
C ALA A 254 36.68 -16.39 -2.16
N LEU A 255 37.38 -15.88 -1.13
CA LEU A 255 36.90 -15.88 0.26
C LEU A 255 35.89 -14.76 0.53
N ALA A 256 35.93 -13.70 -0.30
CA ALA A 256 34.94 -12.65 -0.28
C ALA A 256 33.70 -13.06 -1.09
N PHE A 257 32.53 -13.03 -0.47
CA PHE A 257 31.29 -13.25 -1.22
C PHE A 257 30.10 -12.55 -0.58
N TRP A 258 29.11 -12.25 -1.42
CA TRP A 258 27.81 -11.77 -1.01
C TRP A 258 26.74 -12.73 -1.50
N LEU A 259 25.76 -12.96 -0.64
CA LEU A 259 24.60 -13.79 -0.94
C LEU A 259 23.36 -12.90 -1.06
N TYR A 260 22.56 -13.16 -2.10
CA TYR A 260 21.21 -12.63 -2.23
C TYR A 260 20.25 -13.79 -2.46
N ILE A 261 19.24 -13.91 -1.61
CA ILE A 261 18.18 -14.90 -1.77
C ILE A 261 16.96 -14.21 -2.35
N GLY A 262 16.32 -14.83 -3.34
CA GLY A 262 15.11 -14.30 -3.94
C GLY A 262 14.18 -15.43 -4.38
N GLN A 263 12.92 -15.08 -4.62
CA GLN A 263 11.90 -16.01 -5.11
C GLN A 263 11.30 -15.56 -6.45
N SER A 264 10.68 -16.51 -7.15
CA SER A 264 9.94 -16.24 -8.37
C SER A 264 8.90 -17.32 -8.62
N ILE A 265 7.80 -16.96 -9.27
CA ILE A 265 6.86 -17.91 -9.87
C ILE A 265 7.43 -18.60 -11.11
N VAL A 266 8.42 -18.00 -11.77
CA VAL A 266 9.18 -18.57 -12.90
C VAL A 266 10.65 -18.19 -12.75
N LEU A 267 11.49 -19.12 -12.31
CA LEU A 267 12.91 -18.83 -11.98
C LEU A 267 13.69 -18.32 -13.20
N LYS A 268 13.55 -18.95 -14.36
CA LYS A 268 14.24 -18.57 -15.61
C LYS A 268 14.02 -17.12 -15.99
N ASP A 269 12.78 -16.66 -15.94
CA ASP A 269 12.44 -15.28 -16.30
C ASP A 269 13.04 -14.30 -15.29
N ARG A 270 13.02 -14.63 -14.00
CA ARG A 270 13.63 -13.81 -12.96
C ARG A 270 15.15 -13.71 -13.11
N VAL A 271 15.84 -14.82 -13.38
CA VAL A 271 17.30 -14.81 -13.62
C VAL A 271 17.63 -13.98 -14.88
N ARG A 272 16.84 -14.12 -15.95
CA ARG A 272 16.99 -13.30 -17.16
C ARG A 272 16.82 -11.81 -16.86
N LEU A 273 15.82 -11.44 -16.07
CA LEU A 273 15.60 -10.06 -15.64
C LEU A 273 16.77 -9.53 -14.81
N HIS A 274 17.28 -10.32 -13.85
CA HIS A 274 18.45 -9.96 -13.06
C HIS A 274 19.68 -9.68 -13.93
N LYS A 275 19.89 -10.44 -15.01
CA LYS A 275 21.01 -10.24 -15.96
C LYS A 275 20.83 -9.03 -16.88
N SER A 276 19.62 -8.45 -16.97
CA SER A 276 19.35 -7.29 -17.81
C SER A 276 19.91 -6.00 -17.19
N ARG A 277 20.89 -5.37 -17.86
CA ARG A 277 21.46 -4.08 -17.43
C ARG A 277 20.40 -2.98 -17.29
N ARG A 278 19.40 -2.97 -18.19
CA ARG A 278 18.28 -2.02 -18.10
C ARG A 278 17.52 -2.20 -16.80
N HIS A 279 17.16 -3.43 -16.47
CA HIS A 279 16.45 -3.74 -15.24
C HIS A 279 17.27 -3.36 -14.00
N GLN A 280 18.55 -3.76 -13.95
CA GLN A 280 19.46 -3.38 -12.86
C GLN A 280 19.54 -1.86 -12.65
N SER A 281 19.55 -1.07 -13.74
CA SER A 281 19.62 0.40 -13.66
C SER A 281 18.32 1.06 -13.18
N GLN A 282 17.18 0.40 -13.38
CA GLN A 282 15.86 0.90 -13.00
C GLN A 282 15.51 0.55 -11.54
N HIS A 283 16.17 -0.45 -10.96
CA HIS A 283 15.92 -0.90 -9.60
C HIS A 283 17.16 -0.68 -8.73
N ALA A 284 17.14 0.35 -7.88
CA ALA A 284 18.29 0.72 -7.04
C ALA A 284 18.38 -0.11 -5.74
N SER A 285 18.34 -1.44 -5.83
CA SER A 285 18.49 -2.31 -4.66
C SER A 285 19.96 -2.45 -4.23
N LEU A 286 20.19 -2.80 -2.96
CA LEU A 286 21.54 -3.13 -2.47
C LEU A 286 22.17 -4.25 -3.32
N HIS A 287 21.38 -5.26 -3.70
CA HIS A 287 21.82 -6.35 -4.56
C HIS A 287 22.39 -5.85 -5.89
N TYR A 288 21.68 -4.97 -6.59
CA TYR A 288 22.16 -4.44 -7.87
C TYR A 288 23.28 -3.42 -7.71
N PHE A 289 23.30 -2.67 -6.61
CA PHE A 289 24.42 -1.78 -6.31
C PHE A 289 25.72 -2.58 -6.20
N ILE A 290 25.76 -3.60 -5.33
CA ILE A 290 26.95 -4.44 -5.11
C ILE A 290 27.36 -5.19 -6.38
N TRP A 291 26.39 -5.68 -7.15
CA TRP A 291 26.68 -6.36 -8.41
C TRP A 291 27.31 -5.42 -9.46
N ASN A 292 26.96 -4.15 -9.43
CA ASN A 292 27.39 -3.16 -10.42
C ASN A 292 28.60 -2.32 -9.99
N THR A 293 29.17 -2.54 -8.80
CA THR A 293 30.40 -1.86 -8.39
C THR A 293 31.58 -2.26 -9.30
N THR A 294 32.65 -1.46 -9.28
CA THR A 294 33.75 -1.47 -10.26
C THR A 294 34.56 -2.77 -10.31
N MET A 295 34.58 -3.55 -9.23
CA MET A 295 35.26 -4.85 -9.21
C MET A 295 34.54 -5.88 -10.07
N ARG A 296 35.28 -6.60 -10.92
CA ARG A 296 34.73 -7.71 -11.70
C ARG A 296 34.33 -8.87 -10.79
N LYS A 297 33.03 -8.99 -10.55
CA LYS A 297 32.42 -10.07 -9.75
C LYS A 297 31.95 -11.23 -10.65
N LYS A 298 32.25 -12.46 -10.23
CA LYS A 298 31.57 -13.67 -10.72
C LYS A 298 30.15 -13.68 -10.16
N SER A 299 29.22 -14.23 -10.95
CA SER A 299 27.79 -14.19 -10.69
C SER A 299 27.20 -15.56 -10.99
N ASP A 300 26.88 -16.30 -9.93
CA ASP A 300 26.37 -17.65 -10.00
C ASP A 300 24.97 -17.72 -9.37
N PHE A 301 24.03 -18.40 -10.03
CA PHE A 301 22.67 -18.60 -9.51
C PHE A 301 22.46 -20.08 -9.25
N VAL A 302 21.94 -20.44 -8.08
CA VAL A 302 21.59 -21.82 -7.75
C VAL A 302 20.21 -21.91 -7.10
N THR A 303 19.49 -22.99 -7.39
CA THR A 303 18.13 -23.22 -6.85
C THR A 303 18.22 -23.85 -5.45
N LEU A 304 17.56 -23.21 -4.47
CA LEU A 304 17.50 -23.69 -3.08
C LEU A 304 16.23 -24.48 -2.80
N TYR A 305 15.10 -24.06 -3.38
CA TYR A 305 13.78 -24.63 -3.18
C TYR A 305 12.99 -24.59 -4.48
N THR A 306 12.25 -25.66 -4.77
CA THR A 306 11.33 -25.74 -5.92
C THR A 306 9.93 -26.04 -5.43
N ALA A 307 8.98 -25.16 -5.76
CA ALA A 307 7.58 -25.36 -5.42
C ALA A 307 6.98 -26.43 -6.36
N SER A 308 6.38 -27.46 -5.77
CA SER A 308 5.74 -28.56 -6.50
C SER A 308 4.22 -28.64 -6.28
N HIS A 309 3.62 -27.57 -5.73
CA HIS A 309 2.26 -27.59 -5.19
C HIS A 309 1.30 -26.68 -5.96
N ASP A 310 0.96 -27.11 -7.17
CA ASP A 310 -0.01 -26.42 -8.02
C ASP A 310 -1.46 -26.57 -7.55
N GLU A 311 -1.72 -27.46 -6.58
CA GLU A 311 -3.04 -27.62 -5.97
C GLU A 311 -3.46 -26.42 -5.10
N LEU A 312 -2.51 -25.60 -4.65
CA LEU A 312 -2.78 -24.43 -3.84
C LEU A 312 -3.25 -23.27 -4.71
N CYS A 313 -4.20 -22.48 -4.19
CA CYS A 313 -4.62 -21.26 -4.88
C CYS A 313 -3.44 -20.26 -5.04
N PRO A 314 -3.49 -19.34 -6.02
CA PRO A 314 -2.39 -18.41 -6.28
C PRO A 314 -1.90 -17.63 -5.05
N THR A 315 -2.82 -17.14 -4.22
CA THR A 315 -2.48 -16.43 -2.98
C THR A 315 -1.72 -17.31 -1.99
N HIS A 316 -2.14 -18.56 -1.81
CA HIS A 316 -1.47 -19.53 -0.94
C HIS A 316 -0.08 -19.91 -1.47
N ARG A 317 0.07 -20.05 -2.79
CA ARG A 317 1.39 -20.27 -3.42
C ARG A 317 2.34 -19.10 -3.15
N GLN A 318 1.88 -17.86 -3.26
CA GLN A 318 2.71 -16.70 -2.94
C GLN A 318 3.13 -16.67 -1.46
N LEU A 319 2.20 -16.92 -0.53
CA LEU A 319 2.52 -17.01 0.91
C LEU A 319 3.55 -18.11 1.20
N LEU A 320 3.42 -19.25 0.53
CA LEU A 320 4.36 -20.35 0.65
C LEU A 320 5.76 -19.97 0.13
N LEU A 321 5.85 -19.30 -1.02
CA LEU A 321 7.12 -18.79 -1.54
C LEU A 321 7.77 -17.76 -0.61
N ASN A 322 6.99 -16.87 -0.01
CA ASN A 322 7.51 -15.91 0.99
C ASN A 322 8.06 -16.63 2.23
N LEU A 323 7.41 -17.72 2.68
CA LEU A 323 7.92 -18.56 3.77
C LEU A 323 9.18 -19.32 3.38
N ALA A 324 9.23 -19.86 2.16
CA ALA A 324 10.41 -20.55 1.64
C ALA A 324 11.60 -19.61 1.54
N GLU A 325 11.42 -18.40 0.97
CA GLU A 325 12.45 -17.37 0.88
C GLU A 325 12.92 -16.95 2.28
N MET A 326 11.98 -16.68 3.20
CA MET A 326 12.29 -16.36 4.59
C MET A 326 13.11 -17.46 5.27
N TRP A 327 12.73 -18.72 5.05
CA TRP A 327 13.44 -19.86 5.63
C TRP A 327 14.87 -19.95 5.09
N MET A 328 15.07 -19.84 3.78
CA MET A 328 16.40 -19.85 3.18
C MET A 328 17.23 -18.66 3.68
N CYS A 329 16.65 -17.47 3.77
CA CYS A 329 17.27 -16.29 4.37
C CYS A 329 17.77 -16.54 5.80
N CYS A 330 17.04 -17.30 6.61
CA CYS A 330 17.48 -17.69 7.96
C CYS A 330 18.57 -18.78 7.95
N LEU A 331 18.46 -19.79 7.08
CA LEU A 331 19.47 -20.86 6.97
C LEU A 331 20.84 -20.31 6.56
N PHE A 332 20.87 -19.42 5.58
CA PHE A 332 22.07 -18.76 5.07
C PHE A 332 22.37 -17.41 5.73
N GLN A 333 21.60 -17.04 6.78
CA GLN A 333 21.77 -15.82 7.55
C GLN A 333 21.92 -14.53 6.71
N THR A 334 21.17 -14.41 5.61
CA THR A 334 21.35 -13.29 4.66
C THR A 334 20.65 -11.99 5.07
N LEU A 335 19.85 -12.02 6.13
CA LEU A 335 19.11 -10.87 6.67
C LEU A 335 19.96 -10.02 7.62
N SER A 336 19.44 -8.85 8.01
CA SER A 336 20.04 -8.02 9.06
C SER A 336 19.96 -8.68 10.44
N THR A 337 20.83 -8.24 11.35
CA THR A 337 20.90 -8.73 12.74
C THR A 337 19.55 -8.69 13.45
N VAL A 338 18.81 -7.57 13.36
CA VAL A 338 17.48 -7.41 13.97
C VAL A 338 16.48 -8.46 13.48
N HIS A 339 16.49 -8.75 12.17
CA HIS A 339 15.58 -9.74 11.62
C HIS A 339 16.00 -11.16 12.02
N LEU A 340 17.30 -11.49 12.01
CA LEU A 340 17.78 -12.80 12.45
C LEU A 340 17.57 -13.03 13.95
N GLU A 341 17.66 -12.00 14.79
CA GLU A 341 17.26 -12.05 16.21
C GLU A 341 15.81 -12.44 16.41
N LYS A 342 14.94 -11.94 15.55
CA LYS A 342 13.51 -12.23 15.63
C LYS A 342 13.18 -13.64 15.12
N TYR A 343 13.82 -14.08 14.04
CA TYR A 343 13.39 -15.24 13.26
C TYR A 343 14.29 -16.49 13.35
N LEU A 344 15.39 -16.44 14.10
CA LEU A 344 16.13 -17.65 14.48
C LEU A 344 15.73 -18.13 15.88
N PRO A 345 15.65 -19.46 16.12
CA PRO A 345 15.43 -20.02 17.43
C PRO A 345 16.70 -19.85 18.28
N THR A 346 16.59 -19.19 19.44
CA THR A 346 17.67 -19.01 20.43
C THR A 346 18.77 -18.01 20.01
N PRO A 347 19.46 -17.31 20.94
CA PRO A 347 20.69 -16.57 20.66
C PRO A 347 21.85 -17.52 20.28
N GLY A 348 21.82 -18.04 19.05
CA GLY A 348 22.96 -18.69 18.41
C GLY A 348 23.89 -17.68 17.73
N PRO A 349 25.11 -18.09 17.34
CA PRO A 349 26.01 -17.26 16.57
C PRO A 349 25.38 -16.92 15.22
N LYS A 350 25.46 -15.63 14.85
CA LYS A 350 24.95 -15.11 13.57
C LYS A 350 26.08 -14.44 12.79
N PRO A 351 27.16 -15.17 12.48
CA PRO A 351 28.38 -14.54 11.98
C PRO A 351 28.21 -13.84 10.64
N TRP A 352 27.15 -14.16 9.87
CA TRP A 352 26.92 -13.56 8.55
C TRP A 352 25.85 -12.46 8.57
N ALA A 353 25.26 -12.19 9.73
CA ALA A 353 24.21 -11.18 9.88
C ALA A 353 24.66 -9.81 9.36
N GLY A 354 23.88 -9.22 8.46
CA GLY A 354 24.16 -7.89 7.90
C GLY A 354 25.33 -7.82 6.91
N HIS A 355 25.95 -8.94 6.55
CA HIS A 355 27.02 -9.00 5.53
C HIS A 355 26.50 -9.37 4.12
N HIS A 356 25.19 -9.53 3.98
CA HIS A 356 24.55 -10.03 2.76
C HIS A 356 23.46 -9.09 2.28
N LEU A 357 22.83 -9.44 1.15
CA LEU A 357 22.15 -8.46 0.30
C LEU A 357 20.62 -8.41 0.53
N ASN A 358 20.08 -9.22 1.45
CA ASN A 358 18.67 -9.22 1.79
C ASN A 358 18.35 -8.16 2.87
N VAL A 359 17.85 -7.01 2.43
CA VAL A 359 17.42 -5.92 3.33
C VAL A 359 15.94 -6.01 3.67
N ALA A 360 15.10 -6.29 2.66
CA ALA A 360 13.65 -6.44 2.84
C ALA A 360 13.31 -7.82 3.38
N LEU A 361 12.32 -7.88 4.27
CA LEU A 361 11.89 -9.14 4.88
C LEU A 361 10.93 -9.89 3.92
N PRO A 362 11.24 -11.14 3.52
CA PRO A 362 10.42 -11.89 2.56
C PRO A 362 8.94 -12.04 2.93
N LEU A 363 8.61 -12.09 4.22
CA LEU A 363 7.24 -12.25 4.71
C LEU A 363 6.28 -11.11 4.34
N PHE A 364 6.81 -9.96 3.92
CA PHE A 364 6.02 -8.80 3.53
C PHE A 364 5.88 -8.61 2.02
N GLN A 365 6.72 -9.28 1.21
CA GLN A 365 6.75 -9.10 -0.23
C GLN A 365 5.43 -9.51 -0.93
N SER A 366 5.10 -8.80 -2.02
CA SER A 366 4.04 -9.15 -3.00
C SER A 366 2.60 -8.96 -2.51
N PHE A 367 2.38 -8.23 -1.42
CA PHE A 367 1.05 -7.83 -0.98
C PHE A 367 0.92 -6.30 -1.07
N THR A 368 0.31 -5.85 -2.16
CA THR A 368 0.08 -4.43 -2.50
C THR A 368 -0.88 -3.72 -1.55
N ASP A 369 -1.56 -4.45 -0.67
CA ASP A 369 -2.65 -3.92 0.15
C ASP A 369 -2.18 -2.95 1.26
N SER A 370 -0.87 -2.87 1.52
CA SER A 370 -0.31 -1.81 2.37
C SER A 370 1.13 -1.48 1.97
N PRO A 371 1.40 -0.30 1.38
CA PRO A 371 2.76 0.08 0.95
C PRO A 371 3.79 0.14 2.08
N ASP A 372 3.34 0.23 3.34
CA ASP A 372 4.23 0.41 4.50
C ASP A 372 4.94 -0.88 4.94
N GLN A 373 4.53 -2.05 4.45
CA GLN A 373 5.07 -3.34 4.93
C GLN A 373 6.36 -3.78 4.23
N ASP A 374 6.62 -3.28 3.01
CA ASP A 374 7.84 -3.57 2.26
C ASP A 374 8.96 -2.56 2.53
N ALA A 375 8.69 -1.52 3.31
CA ALA A 375 9.67 -0.47 3.62
C ALA A 375 10.75 -0.97 4.58
N VAL A 376 12.01 -0.62 4.28
CA VAL A 376 13.12 -0.82 5.21
C VAL A 376 12.84 0.04 6.43
N SER A 377 12.82 -0.53 7.64
CA SER A 377 12.56 0.29 8.82
C SER A 377 13.67 1.33 9.01
N ARG A 378 13.34 2.49 9.59
CA ARG A 378 14.33 3.51 9.96
C ARG A 378 15.50 2.94 10.78
N GLN A 379 15.21 1.97 11.66
CA GLN A 379 16.24 1.28 12.45
C GLN A 379 17.15 0.45 11.54
N THR A 380 16.58 -0.38 10.67
CA THR A 380 17.33 -1.19 9.70
C THR A 380 18.19 -0.32 8.79
N PHE A 381 17.65 0.79 8.28
CA PHE A 381 18.43 1.72 7.45
C PHE A 381 19.56 2.41 8.23
N THR A 382 19.33 2.74 9.50
CA THR A 382 20.37 3.27 10.39
C THR A 382 21.49 2.26 10.64
N GLU A 383 21.18 0.97 10.73
CA GLU A 383 22.18 -0.11 10.82
C GLU A 383 22.99 -0.22 9.54
N LEU A 384 22.36 -0.11 8.36
CA LEU A 384 23.07 -0.14 7.08
C LEU A 384 24.03 1.05 6.93
N LEU A 385 23.64 2.25 7.37
CA LEU A 385 24.53 3.42 7.47
C LEU A 385 25.71 3.21 8.44
N ARG A 386 25.59 2.27 9.38
CA ARG A 386 26.62 1.91 10.36
C ARG A 386 27.29 0.57 10.04
N SER A 387 27.03 0.00 8.86
CA SER A 387 27.57 -1.30 8.50
C SER A 387 29.09 -1.31 8.56
N THR A 388 29.65 -2.42 9.04
CA THR A 388 31.08 -2.70 8.96
C THR A 388 31.50 -3.07 7.55
N ASP A 389 30.57 -3.57 6.72
CA ASP A 389 30.77 -3.73 5.28
C ASP A 389 30.71 -2.34 4.62
N PRO A 390 31.81 -1.88 4.02
CA PRO A 390 31.91 -0.56 3.44
C PRO A 390 31.14 -0.40 2.13
N GLU A 391 30.97 -1.47 1.32
CA GLU A 391 30.13 -1.38 0.12
C GLU A 391 28.66 -1.22 0.51
N ILE A 392 28.19 -1.94 1.55
CA ILE A 392 26.83 -1.78 2.09
C ILE A 392 26.62 -0.38 2.68
N ARG A 393 27.59 0.13 3.46
CA ARG A 393 27.52 1.48 4.02
C ARG A 393 27.48 2.54 2.92
N GLN A 394 28.33 2.42 1.89
CA GLN A 394 28.36 3.34 0.77
C GLN A 394 27.04 3.39 0.00
N TRP A 395 26.39 2.23 -0.20
CA TRP A 395 25.06 2.17 -0.78
C TRP A 395 24.03 2.96 0.06
N ALA A 396 24.01 2.73 1.37
CA ALA A 396 23.09 3.41 2.28
C ALA A 396 23.32 4.93 2.33
N GLU A 397 24.59 5.36 2.34
CA GLU A 397 24.97 6.78 2.23
C GLU A 397 24.49 7.39 0.91
N SER A 398 24.70 6.68 -0.20
CA SER A 398 24.27 7.13 -1.53
C SER A 398 22.75 7.30 -1.61
N LEU A 399 21.97 6.39 -1.02
CA LEU A 399 20.52 6.51 -0.94
C LEU A 399 20.08 7.69 -0.06
N ARG A 400 20.67 7.86 1.12
CA ARG A 400 20.41 9.00 2.01
C ARG A 400 20.71 10.32 1.29
N ASP A 401 21.83 10.39 0.60
CA ASP A 401 22.27 11.59 -0.09
C ASP A 401 21.41 11.89 -1.32
N ALA A 402 21.00 10.87 -2.08
CA ALA A 402 20.03 11.03 -3.17
C ALA A 402 18.68 11.54 -2.67
N TYR A 403 18.19 11.01 -1.55
CA TYR A 403 16.98 11.48 -0.89
C TYR A 403 17.10 12.95 -0.45
N ASN A 404 18.22 13.30 0.19
CA ASN A 404 18.50 14.69 0.60
C ASN A 404 18.67 15.64 -0.59
N GLN A 405 19.26 15.18 -1.70
CA GLN A 405 19.38 15.95 -2.94
C GLN A 405 18.00 16.21 -3.56
N LEU A 406 17.08 15.24 -3.49
CA LEU A 406 15.72 15.43 -3.97
C LEU A 406 14.97 16.45 -3.10
N ARG A 407 15.03 16.28 -1.77
CA ARG A 407 14.43 17.19 -0.79
C ARG A 407 14.96 18.63 -0.89
N ASN A 408 16.27 18.78 -1.06
CA ASN A 408 16.96 20.08 -1.10
C ASN A 408 17.31 20.52 -2.54
N SER A 409 16.68 19.92 -3.55
CA SER A 409 16.99 20.21 -4.96
C SER A 409 16.81 21.71 -5.24
N PRO A 410 17.70 22.38 -5.98
CA PRO A 410 17.47 23.77 -6.39
C PRO A 410 16.26 23.91 -7.33
N ASP A 411 15.93 22.85 -8.07
CA ASP A 411 14.78 22.75 -8.95
C ASP A 411 13.47 22.64 -8.13
N PRO A 412 12.54 23.61 -8.23
CA PRO A 412 11.28 23.59 -7.50
C PRO A 412 10.40 22.38 -7.83
N ASN A 413 10.38 21.91 -9.08
CA ASN A 413 9.53 20.78 -9.48
C ASN A 413 9.93 19.49 -8.74
N LEU A 414 11.23 19.28 -8.56
CA LEU A 414 11.76 18.13 -7.81
C LEU A 414 11.43 18.19 -6.32
N ARG A 415 11.46 19.39 -5.73
CA ARG A 415 11.05 19.57 -4.33
C ARG A 415 9.55 19.38 -4.16
N ASP A 416 8.74 19.87 -5.10
CA ASP A 416 7.29 19.71 -5.06
C ASP A 416 6.87 18.25 -5.21
N TYR A 417 7.53 17.51 -6.10
CA TYR A 417 7.39 16.06 -6.18
C TYR A 417 7.69 15.39 -4.84
N TRP A 418 8.83 15.71 -4.21
CA TRP A 418 9.17 15.16 -2.89
C TRP A 418 8.12 15.52 -1.82
N ASN A 419 7.67 16.78 -1.77
CA ASN A 419 6.64 17.23 -0.83
C ASN A 419 5.33 16.47 -1.04
N GLN A 420 4.94 16.22 -2.29
CA GLN A 420 3.74 15.47 -2.62
C GLN A 420 3.85 14.01 -2.17
N GLN A 421 4.98 13.36 -2.44
CA GLN A 421 5.23 11.98 -1.98
C GLN A 421 5.21 11.88 -0.46
N MET A 422 5.81 12.84 0.25
CA MET A 422 5.77 12.88 1.71
C MET A 422 4.37 13.08 2.26
N ARG A 423 3.57 13.97 1.67
CA ARG A 423 2.16 14.17 2.09
C ARG A 423 1.35 12.91 1.86
N TYR A 424 1.49 12.28 0.70
CA TYR A 424 0.82 11.02 0.39
C TYR A 424 1.18 9.94 1.42
N SER A 425 2.47 9.77 1.73
CA SER A 425 2.92 8.82 2.76
C SER A 425 2.32 9.14 4.14
N MET A 426 2.31 10.41 4.54
CA MET A 426 1.72 10.84 5.82
C MET A 426 0.20 10.60 5.88
N ASP A 427 -0.51 10.79 4.76
CA ASP A 427 -1.94 10.53 4.67
C ASP A 427 -2.23 9.02 4.79
N GLN A 428 -1.42 8.18 4.12
CA GLN A 428 -1.51 6.72 4.25
C GLN A 428 -1.21 6.27 5.69
N ASP A 429 -0.15 6.79 6.31
CA ASP A 429 0.18 6.54 7.71
C ASP A 429 -0.96 6.93 8.64
N ALA A 430 -1.60 8.09 8.40
CA ALA A 430 -2.73 8.55 9.19
C ALA A 430 -3.94 7.61 9.04
N ILE A 431 -4.24 7.17 7.81
CA ILE A 431 -5.32 6.19 7.53
C ILE A 431 -5.02 4.86 8.22
N ALA A 432 -3.79 4.35 8.14
CA ALA A 432 -3.38 3.11 8.76
C ALA A 432 -3.42 3.18 10.30
N GLN A 433 -2.91 4.27 10.88
CA GLN A 433 -3.00 4.53 12.32
C GLN A 433 -4.45 4.64 12.79
N GLN A 434 -5.30 5.28 12.00
CA GLN A 434 -6.72 5.39 12.28
C GLN A 434 -7.41 4.02 12.23
N ALA A 435 -7.18 3.21 11.19
CA ALA A 435 -7.73 1.85 11.09
C ALA A 435 -7.29 0.98 12.29
N LYS A 436 -6.03 1.10 12.70
CA LYS A 436 -5.51 0.43 13.91
C LYS A 436 -6.19 0.92 15.19
N SER A 437 -6.42 2.23 15.31
CA SER A 437 -7.15 2.83 16.43
C SER A 437 -8.60 2.35 16.50
N ILE A 438 -9.29 2.32 15.36
CA ILE A 438 -10.66 1.79 15.23
C ILE A 438 -10.71 0.31 15.67
N SER A 439 -9.84 -0.52 15.10
CA SER A 439 -9.75 -1.95 15.46
C SER A 439 -9.47 -2.14 16.95
N HIS A 440 -8.58 -1.33 17.52
CA HIS A 440 -8.27 -1.37 18.94
C HIS A 440 -9.46 -0.96 19.82
N ILE A 441 -10.23 0.04 19.40
CA ILE A 441 -11.42 0.53 20.11
C ILE A 441 -12.59 -0.48 20.01
N GLN A 442 -12.75 -1.17 18.88
CA GLN A 442 -13.79 -2.18 18.69
C GLN A 442 -13.64 -3.38 19.64
N GLN A 443 -12.43 -3.70 20.09
CA GLN A 443 -12.18 -4.76 21.08
C GLN A 443 -12.92 -4.52 22.41
N TYR A 444 -13.30 -3.27 22.71
CA TYR A 444 -14.06 -2.95 23.91
C TYR A 444 -15.54 -3.31 23.81
N LEU A 445 -16.08 -3.59 22.62
CA LEU A 445 -17.46 -4.08 22.46
C LEU A 445 -17.65 -5.46 23.12
N SER A 446 -16.62 -6.32 23.07
CA SER A 446 -16.59 -7.62 23.74
C SER A 446 -16.10 -7.56 25.20
N GLY A 447 -15.78 -6.37 25.70
CA GLY A 447 -15.13 -6.18 26.99
C GLY A 447 -13.61 -6.42 26.92
N LYS A 448 -12.84 -5.52 27.53
CA LYS A 448 -11.37 -5.61 27.54
C LYS A 448 -10.81 -5.19 28.90
N SER A 449 -9.82 -5.92 29.39
CA SER A 449 -9.10 -5.57 30.63
C SER A 449 -8.25 -4.32 30.42
N CYS A 450 -8.30 -3.41 31.38
CA CYS A 450 -7.50 -2.19 31.42
C CYS A 450 -7.06 -1.90 32.86
N GLN A 451 -5.91 -1.23 32.99
CA GLN A 451 -5.40 -0.80 34.28
C GLN A 451 -6.02 0.54 34.69
N VAL A 452 -6.47 0.62 35.95
CA VAL A 452 -6.90 1.86 36.57
C VAL A 452 -5.69 2.77 36.77
N LYS A 453 -5.78 4.00 36.26
CA LYS A 453 -4.84 5.10 36.54
C LYS A 453 -5.59 6.24 37.21
N PHE A 454 -5.59 7.44 36.62
CA PHE A 454 -6.49 8.55 36.98
C PHE A 454 -7.91 8.39 36.40
N GLY A 455 -8.17 7.28 35.73
CA GLY A 455 -9.37 6.93 34.98
C GLY A 455 -9.08 5.71 34.11
N LEU A 456 -10.03 5.36 33.26
CA LEU A 456 -9.92 4.24 32.33
C LEU A 456 -9.66 4.76 30.92
N THR A 457 -8.55 4.36 30.32
CA THR A 457 -8.16 4.83 28.99
C THR A 457 -8.42 3.73 27.95
N CYS A 458 -9.18 4.07 26.93
CA CYS A 458 -9.53 3.22 25.79
C CYS A 458 -9.14 3.93 24.50
N GLY A 459 -7.92 3.69 24.02
CA GLY A 459 -7.34 4.47 22.92
C GLY A 459 -7.22 5.95 23.32
N GLN A 460 -7.83 6.84 22.54
CA GLN A 460 -7.86 8.28 22.81
C GLN A 460 -8.97 8.73 23.79
N PHE A 461 -9.81 7.81 24.25
CA PHE A 461 -10.92 8.11 25.15
C PHE A 461 -10.56 7.81 26.60
N THR A 462 -10.81 8.75 27.50
CA THR A 462 -10.61 8.58 28.94
C THR A 462 -11.94 8.70 29.65
N PHE A 463 -12.25 7.72 30.49
CA PHE A 463 -13.46 7.65 31.28
C PHE A 463 -13.10 7.86 32.75
N ALA A 464 -13.71 8.89 33.36
CA ALA A 464 -13.62 9.09 34.80
C ALA A 464 -14.50 8.06 35.51
N ILE A 465 -14.01 7.53 36.63
CA ILE A 465 -14.78 6.64 37.51
C ILE A 465 -15.45 7.56 38.54
N PRO A 466 -16.80 7.66 38.57
CA PRO A 466 -17.49 8.50 39.54
C PRO A 466 -17.20 8.05 40.98
N GLN A 467 -16.88 8.99 41.86
CA GLN A 467 -16.66 8.71 43.29
C GLN A 467 -17.89 8.09 43.97
N GLY A 468 -19.10 8.45 43.50
CA GLY A 468 -20.35 7.90 44.02
C GLY A 468 -20.62 6.43 43.69
N LEU A 469 -19.71 5.73 43.00
CA LEU A 469 -19.78 4.28 42.86
C LEU A 469 -19.22 3.52 44.08
N GLU A 470 -18.56 4.22 45.01
CA GLU A 470 -17.98 3.65 46.24
C GLU A 470 -17.01 2.47 45.99
N LEU A 471 -16.39 2.46 44.81
CA LEU A 471 -15.43 1.43 44.40
C LEU A 471 -14.02 1.79 44.92
N GLU A 472 -13.40 0.85 45.62
CA GLU A 472 -12.07 1.02 46.23
C GLU A 472 -10.94 0.63 45.28
N PHE A 473 -10.69 1.45 44.26
CA PHE A 473 -9.60 1.21 43.30
C PHE A 473 -8.25 1.72 43.77
N LYS A 474 -7.21 0.92 43.51
CA LYS A 474 -5.81 1.33 43.55
C LYS A 474 -5.27 1.51 42.13
N GLN A 475 -4.31 2.42 41.99
CA GLN A 475 -3.60 2.56 40.72
C GLN A 475 -2.91 1.24 40.37
N GLY A 476 -3.18 0.72 39.16
CA GLY A 476 -2.68 -0.57 38.68
C GLY A 476 -3.70 -1.71 38.73
N ASP A 477 -4.84 -1.54 39.41
CA ASP A 477 -5.89 -2.54 39.44
C ASP A 477 -6.43 -2.83 38.04
N GLN A 478 -6.76 -4.09 37.77
CA GLN A 478 -7.31 -4.53 36.48
C GLN A 478 -8.83 -4.52 36.53
N VAL A 479 -9.44 -3.78 35.62
CA VAL A 479 -10.90 -3.76 35.42
C VAL A 479 -11.22 -4.05 33.97
N VAL A 480 -12.32 -4.76 33.74
CA VAL A 480 -12.86 -4.99 32.39
C VAL A 480 -13.82 -3.85 32.08
N ILE A 481 -13.48 -3.06 31.06
CA ILE A 481 -14.37 -2.03 30.51
C ILE A 481 -15.02 -2.56 29.23
N GLN A 482 -16.33 -2.33 29.09
CA GLN A 482 -17.12 -2.78 27.95
C GLN A 482 -17.98 -1.64 27.41
N PHE A 483 -17.99 -1.51 26.08
CA PHE A 483 -18.87 -0.61 25.35
C PHE A 483 -20.10 -1.38 24.89
N HIS A 484 -21.27 -0.80 25.14
CA HIS A 484 -22.57 -1.32 24.72
C HIS A 484 -23.14 -0.34 23.72
N LEU A 485 -23.21 -0.76 22.45
CA LEU A 485 -23.74 0.06 21.37
C LEU A 485 -25.08 -0.50 20.91
N ALA A 486 -26.16 0.26 21.15
CA ALA A 486 -27.52 -0.12 20.76
C ALA A 486 -27.91 0.45 19.37
N SER A 487 -28.97 -0.11 18.78
CA SER A 487 -29.61 0.44 17.58
C SER A 487 -30.46 1.69 17.87
N SER A 488 -30.98 1.79 19.09
CA SER A 488 -31.78 2.91 19.61
C SER A 488 -31.17 3.48 20.89
N GLU A 489 -31.78 4.52 21.46
CA GLU A 489 -31.33 5.10 22.73
C GLU A 489 -31.15 4.03 23.82
N HIS A 490 -29.98 3.99 24.43
CA HIS A 490 -29.63 3.02 25.46
C HIS A 490 -30.12 3.51 26.84
N PRO A 491 -30.84 2.69 27.62
CA PRO A 491 -31.41 3.12 28.91
C PRO A 491 -30.35 3.50 29.96
N ARG A 492 -29.12 3.00 29.78
CA ARG A 492 -27.92 3.32 30.59
C ARG A 492 -26.88 4.15 29.83
N LYS A 493 -27.31 4.99 28.88
CA LYS A 493 -26.39 5.80 28.06
C LYS A 493 -25.36 6.54 28.91
N HIS A 494 -24.12 6.56 28.44
CA HIS A 494 -22.99 7.12 29.19
C HIS A 494 -23.13 8.63 29.42
N VAL A 495 -23.64 9.34 28.42
CA VAL A 495 -23.91 10.79 28.50
C VAL A 495 -25.39 10.99 28.77
N GLY A 496 -25.73 11.30 30.02
CA GLY A 496 -27.13 11.41 30.45
C GLY A 496 -27.95 12.44 29.67
N ASP A 497 -27.29 13.50 29.19
CA ASP A 497 -27.92 14.62 28.48
C ASP A 497 -27.93 14.46 26.95
N ALA A 498 -27.48 13.31 26.41
CA ALA A 498 -27.55 13.03 24.97
C ALA A 498 -29.02 12.90 24.53
N ARG A 499 -29.41 13.63 23.49
CA ARG A 499 -30.76 13.57 22.90
C ARG A 499 -30.88 12.30 22.05
N GLY A 500 -32.12 11.84 21.80
CA GLY A 500 -32.35 10.67 20.93
C GLY A 500 -31.80 10.80 19.50
N THR A 501 -31.48 12.02 19.06
CA THR A 501 -30.82 12.30 17.77
C THR A 501 -29.29 12.25 17.82
N ASP A 502 -28.69 12.32 19.02
CA ASP A 502 -27.23 12.29 19.18
C ASP A 502 -26.74 10.84 19.12
N PRO A 503 -25.71 10.49 18.31
CA PRO A 503 -25.16 9.13 18.28
C PRO A 503 -24.82 8.57 19.67
N ALA A 504 -24.27 9.40 20.57
CA ALA A 504 -23.92 9.05 21.95
C ALA A 504 -25.10 8.56 22.79
N CYS A 505 -26.36 8.83 22.42
CA CYS A 505 -27.51 8.30 23.16
C CYS A 505 -27.61 6.77 23.09
N ARG A 506 -26.95 6.15 22.10
CA ARG A 506 -26.92 4.69 21.89
C ARG A 506 -25.75 4.00 22.58
N LEU A 507 -24.81 4.77 23.12
CA LEU A 507 -23.61 4.25 23.77
C LEU A 507 -23.78 4.21 25.29
N ALA A 508 -23.58 3.04 25.87
CA ALA A 508 -23.36 2.88 27.30
C ALA A 508 -21.99 2.25 27.57
N VAL A 509 -21.43 2.56 28.73
CA VAL A 509 -20.10 2.09 29.14
C VAL A 509 -20.24 1.47 30.52
N SER A 510 -19.84 0.20 30.63
CA SER A 510 -19.83 -0.52 31.90
C SER A 510 -18.43 -0.94 32.29
N ILE A 511 -18.19 -1.09 33.58
CA ILE A 511 -16.98 -1.63 34.15
C ILE A 511 -17.31 -2.82 35.06
N SER A 512 -16.42 -3.80 35.11
CA SER A 512 -16.54 -4.94 36.03
C SER A 512 -15.17 -5.40 36.48
N GLY A 513 -15.10 -6.00 37.68
CA GLY A 513 -13.84 -6.43 38.26
C GLY A 513 -14.02 -6.97 39.67
N HIS A 514 -12.93 -6.97 40.43
CA HIS A 514 -12.92 -7.21 41.86
C HIS A 514 -12.28 -6.02 42.56
N ASP A 515 -12.85 -5.59 43.68
CA ASP A 515 -12.28 -4.60 44.59
C ASP A 515 -12.24 -5.16 46.03
N GLY A 516 -12.01 -4.28 47.02
CA GLY A 516 -11.98 -4.67 48.44
C GLY A 516 -13.31 -5.23 48.97
N GLN A 517 -14.43 -4.96 48.30
CA GLN A 517 -15.78 -5.39 48.69
C GLN A 517 -16.25 -6.63 47.91
N GLY A 518 -15.51 -7.04 46.88
CA GLY A 518 -15.76 -8.27 46.12
C GLY A 518 -15.95 -7.99 44.63
N ARG A 519 -16.82 -8.77 43.98
CA ARG A 519 -17.12 -8.60 42.54
C ARG A 519 -18.08 -7.44 42.34
N PHE A 520 -17.75 -6.54 41.42
CA PHE A 520 -18.62 -5.43 41.06
C PHE A 520 -18.94 -5.41 39.56
N HIS A 521 -20.05 -4.76 39.23
CA HIS A 521 -20.40 -4.34 37.88
C HIS A 521 -21.11 -2.99 37.97
N ALA A 522 -20.60 -1.98 37.27
CA ALA A 522 -21.11 -0.62 37.36
C ALA A 522 -21.21 0.05 35.98
N TRP A 523 -22.21 0.92 35.82
CA TRP A 523 -22.38 1.75 34.62
C TRP A 523 -21.75 3.11 34.85
N LEU A 524 -20.92 3.55 33.91
CA LEU A 524 -20.32 4.87 33.95
C LEU A 524 -21.34 5.88 33.39
N LEU A 525 -21.70 6.87 34.19
CA LEU A 525 -22.60 7.96 33.81
C LEU A 525 -21.91 9.30 34.01
N VAL A 526 -21.97 10.15 33.00
CA VAL A 526 -21.48 11.54 33.04
C VAL A 526 -22.63 12.49 32.70
N LYS A 527 -22.77 13.55 33.51
CA LYS A 527 -23.67 14.67 33.26
C LYS A 527 -22.88 15.87 32.72
N GLY A 528 -23.49 16.65 31.83
CA GLY A 528 -23.25 18.09 31.80
C GLY A 528 -22.01 18.63 31.09
N ALA A 529 -21.43 17.95 30.09
CA ALA A 529 -20.38 18.57 29.27
C ALA A 529 -20.61 18.36 27.77
N TYR A 530 -20.91 19.44 27.04
CA TYR A 530 -21.00 19.46 25.58
C TYR A 530 -19.76 18.83 24.91
N LYS A 531 -18.57 19.06 25.48
CA LYS A 531 -17.31 18.45 25.03
C LYS A 531 -17.33 16.93 25.16
N THR A 532 -17.85 16.39 26.26
CA THR A 532 -17.97 14.92 26.45
C THR A 532 -18.99 14.34 25.49
N LEU A 533 -20.12 15.00 25.26
CA LEU A 533 -21.10 14.58 24.27
C LEU A 533 -20.48 14.48 22.86
N CYS A 534 -19.74 15.51 22.43
CA CYS A 534 -19.07 15.49 21.13
C CYS A 534 -18.06 14.34 21.03
N LYS A 535 -17.25 14.13 22.08
CA LYS A 535 -16.31 12.99 22.14
C LYS A 535 -17.03 11.63 22.05
N MET A 536 -18.18 11.49 22.71
CA MET A 536 -18.92 10.23 22.67
C MET A 536 -19.64 10.00 21.34
N ASN A 537 -20.07 11.05 20.64
CA ASN A 537 -20.52 10.94 19.26
C ASN A 537 -19.38 10.42 18.36
N THR A 538 -18.17 10.98 18.50
CA THR A 538 -16.97 10.49 17.81
C THR A 538 -16.69 9.02 18.09
N LEU A 539 -16.79 8.60 19.36
CA LEU A 539 -16.60 7.21 19.73
C LEU A 539 -17.64 6.30 19.07
N VAL A 540 -18.91 6.71 19.02
CA VAL A 540 -19.96 5.94 18.33
C VAL A 540 -19.69 5.82 16.84
N ASP A 541 -19.34 6.91 16.17
CA ASP A 541 -18.99 6.89 14.74
C ASP A 541 -17.83 5.92 14.47
N ILE A 542 -16.79 5.92 15.31
CA ILE A 542 -15.66 4.99 15.25
C ILE A 542 -16.12 3.53 15.43
N LEU A 543 -16.96 3.27 16.42
CA LEU A 543 -17.46 1.92 16.70
C LEU A 543 -18.32 1.37 15.55
N GLU A 544 -19.00 2.25 14.81
CA GLU A 544 -19.75 1.91 13.59
C GLU A 544 -18.90 1.81 12.33
N GLY A 545 -17.59 2.05 12.41
CA GLY A 545 -16.69 2.01 11.27
C GLY A 545 -16.78 3.24 10.35
N ARG A 546 -17.31 4.36 10.83
CA ARG A 546 -17.30 5.64 10.09
C ARG A 546 -15.95 6.34 10.26
N ALA A 547 -15.40 6.87 9.17
CA ALA A 547 -14.12 7.59 9.19
C ALA A 547 -14.21 8.95 9.91
N GLU A 548 -13.15 9.32 10.63
CA GLU A 548 -12.99 10.57 11.40
C GLU A 548 -13.00 11.85 10.54
N THR A 549 -12.90 11.73 9.21
CA THR A 549 -13.05 12.87 8.29
C THR A 549 -14.50 13.34 8.16
N SER A 550 -15.49 12.45 8.33
CA SER A 550 -16.92 12.82 8.43
C SER A 550 -17.25 13.58 9.72
N LEU A 551 -16.31 13.57 10.66
CA LEU A 551 -16.45 13.87 12.07
C LEU A 551 -16.18 15.36 12.38
N HIS A 552 -15.42 16.05 11.53
CA HIS A 552 -15.33 17.52 11.55
C HIS A 552 -16.63 18.18 11.06
N MET A 553 -17.29 17.60 10.05
CA MET A 553 -18.54 18.12 9.49
C MET A 553 -19.72 17.94 10.46
N SER A 554 -19.77 16.82 11.21
CA SER A 554 -20.82 16.62 12.23
C SER A 554 -20.69 17.57 13.42
N GLN A 555 -19.46 17.90 13.85
CA GLN A 555 -19.22 18.90 14.90
C GLN A 555 -19.58 20.33 14.46
N LEU A 556 -19.27 20.71 13.21
CA LEU A 556 -19.65 21.99 12.62
C LEU A 556 -21.18 22.12 12.48
N ASN A 557 -21.85 21.09 11.97
CA ASN A 557 -23.31 21.07 11.84
C ASN A 557 -24.00 21.09 13.22
N TYR A 558 -23.42 20.43 14.22
CA TYR A 558 -23.94 20.41 15.58
C TYR A 558 -23.86 21.78 16.28
N ALA A 559 -22.73 22.48 16.18
CA ALA A 559 -22.60 23.86 16.67
C ALA A 559 -23.60 24.82 15.99
N THR A 560 -23.83 24.63 14.69
CA THR A 560 -24.79 25.42 13.92
C THR A 560 -26.24 25.17 14.37
N SER A 561 -26.61 23.92 14.64
CA SER A 561 -27.96 23.54 15.08
C SER A 561 -28.37 24.03 16.49
N ARG A 562 -27.40 24.43 17.33
CA ARG A 562 -27.64 24.96 18.68
C ARG A 562 -27.47 26.48 18.81
N GLY A 563 -27.27 27.19 17.69
CA GLY A 563 -27.23 28.66 17.67
C GLY A 563 -25.96 29.29 18.23
N THR A 564 -24.83 28.58 18.26
CA THR A 564 -23.53 29.11 18.73
C THR A 564 -22.67 29.61 17.56
N THR A 565 -23.24 30.43 16.67
CA THR A 565 -22.77 30.57 15.27
C THR A 565 -21.65 31.59 15.04
N GLU A 566 -21.46 32.62 15.87
CA GLU A 566 -20.46 33.67 15.58
C GLU A 566 -19.06 33.34 16.10
N THR A 567 -18.93 32.99 17.38
CA THR A 567 -17.62 32.79 18.02
C THR A 567 -16.91 31.49 17.61
N ALA A 568 -17.65 30.47 17.15
CA ALA A 568 -17.06 29.20 16.73
C ALA A 568 -16.46 29.27 15.31
N TRP A 569 -17.11 30.04 14.41
CA TRP A 569 -16.64 30.24 13.04
C TRP A 569 -15.41 31.16 12.98
N GLU A 570 -15.39 32.24 13.77
CA GLU A 570 -14.25 33.17 13.84
C GLU A 570 -13.00 32.52 14.41
N ASN A 571 -13.13 31.70 15.46
CA ASN A 571 -12.02 30.96 16.05
C ASN A 571 -11.45 29.88 15.09
N PHE A 572 -12.25 29.35 14.17
CA PHE A 572 -11.82 28.36 13.19
C PHE A 572 -11.00 28.99 12.04
N ILE A 573 -11.44 30.14 11.52
CA ILE A 573 -10.68 30.91 10.52
C ILE A 573 -9.35 31.36 11.12
N PHE A 574 -9.35 31.82 12.37
CA PHE A 574 -8.13 32.31 13.03
C PHE A 574 -7.07 31.22 13.24
N LYS A 575 -7.48 30.00 13.66
CA LYS A 575 -6.54 28.88 13.88
C LYS A 575 -6.00 28.25 12.60
N SER A 576 -6.79 28.24 11.53
CA SER A 576 -6.38 27.66 10.24
C SER A 576 -5.44 28.58 9.45
N SER A 577 -5.44 29.88 9.77
CA SER A 577 -4.62 30.90 9.09
C SER A 577 -3.25 31.14 9.73
N CYS A 578 -3.12 30.88 11.03
CA CYS A 578 -1.95 31.24 11.82
C CYS A 578 -1.15 29.99 12.23
N GLY A 579 -0.47 29.39 11.27
CA GLY A 579 0.53 28.34 11.51
C GLY A 579 1.84 28.89 12.06
N LEU A 580 1.84 29.42 13.29
CA LEU A 580 3.07 29.81 14.00
C LEU A 580 2.95 29.48 15.49
N GLY A 581 3.35 28.26 15.86
CA GLY A 581 3.61 27.87 17.24
C GLY A 581 5.05 28.20 17.62
N GLY A 582 5.34 29.45 17.96
CA GLY A 582 6.60 29.88 18.56
C GLY A 582 6.41 30.21 20.04
N LYS A 583 7.20 29.57 20.92
CA LYS A 583 7.27 29.93 22.35
C LYS A 583 7.87 31.34 22.48
N TYR A 584 7.18 32.24 23.17
CA TYR A 584 7.78 33.48 23.67
C TYR A 584 8.45 33.24 25.04
N PRO A 585 9.54 33.95 25.38
CA PRO A 585 10.24 33.78 26.64
C PRO A 585 9.45 34.40 27.80
N GLU A 586 9.67 33.83 28.98
CA GLU A 586 9.09 34.25 30.26
C GLU A 586 9.47 35.68 30.63
N GLY A 587 8.51 36.42 31.18
CA GLY A 587 8.76 37.62 31.98
C GLY A 587 7.98 38.84 31.54
N GLU A 588 6.71 38.93 31.95
CA GLU A 588 6.06 40.18 32.38
C GLU A 588 4.62 39.87 32.86
N SER A 589 4.30 40.32 34.07
CA SER A 589 2.98 40.14 34.69
C SER A 589 2.07 41.31 34.33
N HIS A 590 0.97 41.03 33.62
CA HIS A 590 -0.13 42.00 33.47
C HIS A 590 -1.41 41.41 34.05
N THR A 591 -2.08 42.21 34.89
CA THR A 591 -3.32 41.87 35.59
C THR A 591 -4.53 41.98 34.66
N ARG A 592 -5.60 41.28 35.04
CA ARG A 592 -6.82 40.98 34.28
C ARG A 592 -7.71 42.20 33.93
N GLU A 593 -7.27 43.42 34.23
CA GLU A 593 -8.09 44.64 34.14
C GLU A 593 -7.76 45.53 32.92
N ASP A 594 -6.71 45.22 32.14
CA ASP A 594 -6.32 46.02 30.97
C ASP A 594 -7.08 45.66 29.66
N TYR A 595 -8.02 44.71 29.68
CA TYR A 595 -8.63 44.14 28.47
C TYR A 595 -10.10 44.49 28.21
N ILE A 596 -10.69 45.43 28.97
CA ILE A 596 -12.07 45.87 28.73
C ILE A 596 -12.06 47.34 28.36
N GLU A 597 -11.92 47.59 27.05
CA GLU A 597 -12.38 48.75 26.27
C GLU A 597 -11.41 49.01 25.12
N ARG A 598 -11.68 48.43 23.94
CA ARG A 598 -11.32 49.02 22.63
C ARG A 598 -11.98 48.26 21.47
N ASP A 599 -12.63 49.05 20.63
CA ASP A 599 -13.43 48.75 19.44
C ASP A 599 -12.66 47.96 18.34
N PRO A 600 -13.24 46.90 17.72
CA PRO A 600 -12.53 46.02 16.77
C PRO A 600 -12.29 46.60 15.37
N ILE A 601 -12.85 47.76 15.01
CA ILE A 601 -12.92 48.17 13.59
C ILE A 601 -11.64 48.84 13.05
N ASN A 602 -10.66 49.20 13.88
CA ASN A 602 -9.51 50.02 13.44
C ASN A 602 -8.14 49.33 13.31
N GLN A 603 -8.04 47.99 13.36
CA GLN A 603 -6.73 47.31 13.22
C GLN A 603 -6.36 46.82 11.81
N VAL A 604 -7.26 46.91 10.82
CA VAL A 604 -6.97 46.44 9.44
C VAL A 604 -6.13 47.44 8.61
N SER A 605 -5.92 48.66 9.11
CA SER A 605 -5.29 49.75 8.33
C SER A 605 -3.77 49.89 8.51
N ARG A 606 -3.11 49.08 9.35
CA ARG A 606 -1.66 49.27 9.67
C ARG A 606 -0.71 48.19 9.17
N TRP A 607 -1.18 47.18 8.43
CA TRP A 607 -0.34 46.08 7.91
C TRP A 607 -0.10 46.13 6.40
N ARG A 608 -0.09 47.33 5.79
CA ARG A 608 0.05 47.51 4.33
C ARG A 608 1.43 47.96 3.84
N ASN A 609 2.42 48.14 4.71
CA ASN A 609 3.70 48.77 4.34
C ASN A 609 4.95 47.88 4.38
N TRP A 610 4.82 46.56 4.43
CA TRP A 610 5.97 45.66 4.33
C TRP A 610 5.67 44.51 3.36
N LEU A 611 5.96 44.72 2.06
CA LEU A 611 6.41 43.74 1.06
C LEU A 611 6.54 44.44 -0.33
N PRO A 612 7.55 44.11 -1.16
CA PRO A 612 7.71 44.68 -2.50
C PRO A 612 6.60 44.22 -3.46
N GLN A 613 6.23 45.12 -4.38
CA GLN A 613 5.22 44.90 -5.40
C GLN A 613 5.62 43.82 -6.41
N GLY A 614 4.66 42.95 -6.76
CA GLY A 614 4.63 42.27 -8.05
C GLY A 614 4.50 40.75 -8.00
N GLN A 615 3.26 40.24 -7.99
CA GLN A 615 2.73 39.25 -8.95
C GLN A 615 1.37 38.72 -8.46
N PHE A 616 0.36 38.84 -9.31
CA PHE A 616 -1.00 38.34 -9.08
C PHE A 616 -1.04 36.82 -9.24
N LEU A 617 -1.67 36.11 -8.29
CA LEU A 617 -2.05 34.70 -8.44
C LEU A 617 -3.46 34.61 -9.07
N PRO A 618 -3.70 33.78 -10.11
CA PRO A 618 -5.04 33.48 -10.55
C PRO A 618 -5.71 32.43 -9.64
N ARG A 619 -7.05 32.52 -9.59
CA ARG A 619 -7.96 31.67 -8.81
C ARG A 619 -7.73 30.17 -9.08
N ARG A 620 -7.70 29.37 -8.01
CA ARG A 620 -7.67 27.90 -8.06
C ARG A 620 -8.92 27.34 -8.73
N THR A 621 -8.74 26.58 -9.80
CA THR A 621 -9.67 25.56 -10.27
C THR A 621 -9.13 24.17 -9.90
N VAL A 622 -10.02 23.29 -9.43
CA VAL A 622 -9.75 21.90 -9.08
C VAL A 622 -9.53 21.07 -10.36
N PRO A 623 -8.50 20.22 -10.48
CA PRO A 623 -8.44 19.19 -11.51
C PRO A 623 -8.82 17.79 -10.97
N PRO A 624 -9.28 16.89 -11.86
CA PRO A 624 -9.85 15.58 -11.50
C PRO A 624 -8.80 14.47 -11.35
N SER A 625 -9.24 13.38 -10.72
CA SER A 625 -8.54 12.12 -10.45
C SER A 625 -7.84 11.51 -11.67
N ALA A 626 -6.55 11.21 -11.53
CA ALA A 626 -5.76 10.40 -12.46
C ALA A 626 -5.37 9.07 -11.79
N GLY A 627 -5.50 7.99 -12.55
CA GLY A 627 -5.31 6.59 -12.12
C GLY A 627 -3.85 6.16 -11.95
N ASP A 628 -3.72 5.03 -11.26
CA ASP A 628 -2.53 4.51 -10.61
C ASP A 628 -1.56 3.77 -11.53
N GLU A 629 -0.28 4.17 -11.50
CA GLU A 629 0.88 3.26 -11.56
C GLU A 629 1.97 3.83 -10.62
N LEU A 630 2.15 3.22 -9.46
CA LEU A 630 3.03 3.71 -8.38
C LEU A 630 4.16 2.72 -8.08
N LEU A 631 5.41 3.23 -8.07
CA LEU A 631 6.60 2.54 -7.57
C LEU A 631 7.05 3.24 -6.29
N PHE A 632 7.01 2.51 -5.18
CA PHE A 632 7.40 3.01 -3.85
C PHE A 632 8.92 3.06 -3.69
N LEU A 633 9.42 4.22 -3.27
CA LEU A 633 10.77 4.38 -2.72
C LEU A 633 10.58 4.99 -1.34
N VAL A 634 10.25 4.14 -0.37
CA VAL A 634 10.05 4.51 1.04
C VAL A 634 11.29 4.06 1.83
N ILE A 635 11.93 5.03 2.48
CA ILE A 635 13.05 4.86 3.43
C ILE A 635 12.50 4.81 4.85
#